data_AF-A0A0Q1G2J5-F1
#
_entry.id   AF-A0A0Q1G2J5-F1
#
_cell.length_a   1.000
_cell.length_b   1.000
_cell.length_c   1.000
_cell.angle_alpha   90.00
_cell.angle_beta   90.00
_cell.angle_gamma   90.00
#
_symmetry.space_group_name_H-M   'P 1'
#
loop_
_entity.id
_entity.type
_entity.pdbx_description
1 polymer ?
#
loop_
_entity_poly.entity_id
_entity_poly.type
_entity_poly.pdbx_seq_one_letter_code
_entity_poly.pdbx_strand_id
1 'polypeptide(L)' 'MGRKLMDIYALVTKHKGFKGRLRLAVRTGISQTKAQTMPDSSEAISVFERAAKEILGPDISLNNYGG' A
#
# COMPACT_ATOMS: atom_id res chain seq x y z
N MET A 1 -1.71 -14.24 5.26
CA MET A 1 -2.79 -13.24 5.22
C MET A 1 -2.17 -11.87 5.10
N GLY A 2 -2.68 -11.05 4.18
CA GLY A 2 -2.42 -9.61 4.03
C GLY A 2 -0.99 -9.10 3.95
N ARG A 3 0.02 -9.94 3.67
CA ARG A 3 1.42 -9.57 3.90
C ARG A 3 1.87 -8.49 2.92
N LYS A 4 1.53 -8.65 1.63
CA LYS A 4 1.87 -7.67 0.59
C LYS A 4 1.14 -6.35 0.79
N LEU A 5 -0.14 -6.42 1.16
CA LEU A 5 -0.93 -5.21 1.45
C LEU A 5 -0.35 -4.44 2.65
N MET A 6 0.14 -5.17 3.65
CA MET A 6 0.81 -4.59 4.81
C MET A 6 2.18 -3.99 4.47
N ASP A 7 2.94 -4.62 3.58
CA ASP A 7 4.23 -4.08 3.10
C ASP A 7 4.02 -2.75 2.37
N ILE A 8 2.98 -2.65 1.54
CA ILE A 8 2.61 -1.39 0.87
C ILE A 8 2.20 -0.33 1.90
N TYR A 9 1.43 -0.71 2.92
CA TYR A 9 1.09 0.17 4.04
C TYR A 9 2.33 0.69 4.77
N ALA A 10 3.28 -0.20 5.07
CA ALA A 10 4.53 0.15 5.73
C ALA A 10 5.38 1.09 4.88
N LEU A 11 5.48 0.81 3.57
CA LEU A 11 6.22 1.65 2.63
C LEU A 11 5.64 3.07 2.56
N VAL A 12 4.33 3.19 2.35
CA VAL A 12 3.67 4.50 2.28
C VAL A 12 3.81 5.26 3.60
N THR A 13 3.69 4.56 4.73
CA THR A 13 3.89 5.15 6.06
C THR A 13 5.33 5.60 6.27
N LYS A 14 6.33 4.83 5.81
CA LYS A 14 7.75 5.17 5.92
C LYS A 14 8.09 6.44 5.15
N HIS A 15 7.53 6.62 3.95
CA HIS A 15 7.85 7.76 3.08
C HIS A 15 7.00 9.02 3.34
N LYS A 16 5.72 8.86 3.71
CA LYS A 16 4.77 9.99 3.82
C LYS A 16 4.14 10.08 5.22
N GLY A 17 4.61 9.28 6.17
CA GLY A 17 4.12 9.25 7.54
C GLY A 17 2.65 8.85 7.65
N PHE A 18 2.03 9.28 8.74
CA PHE A 18 0.61 9.03 9.02
C PHE A 18 -0.32 9.56 7.91
N LYS A 19 0.00 10.72 7.31
CA LYS A 19 -0.80 11.29 6.20
C LYS A 19 -0.79 10.39 4.96
N GLY A 20 0.33 9.76 4.64
CA GLY A 20 0.40 8.78 3.55
C GLY A 20 -0.47 7.56 3.83
N ARG A 21 -0.33 6.99 5.03
CA ARG A 21 -1.13 5.86 5.49
C ARG A 21 -2.63 6.12 5.35
N LEU A 22 -3.07 7.30 5.80
CA LEU A 22 -4.47 7.67 5.77
C LEU A 22 -4.99 7.83 4.34
N ARG A 23 -4.20 8.47 3.46
CA ARG A 23 -4.54 8.57 2.03
C ARG A 23 -4.63 7.20 1.36
N LEU A 24 -3.76 6.26 1.72
CA LEU A 24 -3.79 4.91 1.17
C LEU A 24 -5.11 4.23 1.55
N ALA A 25 -5.50 4.29 2.82
CA ALA A 25 -6.78 3.74 3.29
C ALA A 25 -7.99 4.35 2.57
N VAL A 26 -7.98 5.67 2.36
CA VAL A 26 -9.06 6.38 1.65
C VAL A 26 -9.11 6.00 0.17
N ARG A 27 -7.96 5.86 -0.49
CA ARG A 27 -7.87 5.52 -1.92
C ARG A 27 -8.26 4.07 -2.20
N THR A 28 -7.83 3.13 -1.35
CA THR A 28 -8.12 1.71 -1.51
C THR A 28 -9.47 1.30 -0.92
N GLY A 29 -10.06 2.15 -0.06
CA GLY A 29 -11.26 1.82 0.72
C GLY A 29 -11.01 0.73 1.78
N ILE A 30 -9.75 0.39 2.05
CA ILE A 30 -9.37 -0.75 2.88
C ILE A 30 -8.42 -0.26 3.96
N SER A 31 -8.89 -0.30 5.21
CA SER A 31 -8.09 0.06 6.39
C SER A 31 -6.92 -0.91 6.60
N GLN A 32 -5.90 -0.48 7.34
CA GLN A 32 -4.75 -1.33 7.68
C GLN A 32 -5.17 -2.60 8.43
N THR A 33 -6.13 -2.50 9.35
CA THR A 33 -6.66 -3.66 10.09
C THR A 33 -7.37 -4.64 9.17
N LYS A 34 -8.14 -4.16 8.19
CA LYS A 34 -8.78 -5.01 7.17
C LYS A 34 -7.74 -5.63 6.24
N ALA A 35 -6.72 -4.87 5.85
CA ALA A 35 -5.63 -5.37 5.00
C ALA A 35 -4.87 -6.55 5.65
N GLN A 36 -4.70 -6.56 6.97
CA GLN A 36 -4.03 -7.67 7.69
C GLN A 36 -4.76 -9.00 7.58
N THR A 37 -6.09 -8.98 7.61
CA THR A 37 -6.92 -10.20 7.64
C THR A 37 -7.41 -10.62 6.25
N MET A 38 -7.30 -9.72 5.27
CA MET A 38 -7.72 -9.98 3.90
C MET A 38 -6.65 -10.80 3.16
N PRO A 39 -7.05 -11.71 2.26
CA PRO A 39 -6.10 -12.42 1.41
C PRO A 39 -5.39 -11.44 0.45
N ASP A 40 -4.13 -11.74 0.16
CA ASP A 40 -3.33 -11.03 -0.85
C ASP A 40 -3.78 -11.45 -2.25
N SER A 41 -5.00 -11.05 -2.66
CA SER A 41 -5.47 -11.28 -4.02
C SER A 41 -4.78 -10.34 -5.00
N SER A 42 -4.56 -10.79 -6.24
CA SER A 42 -3.94 -9.97 -7.29
C SER A 42 -4.67 -8.64 -7.50
N GLU A 43 -5.99 -8.64 -7.37
CA GLU A 43 -6.84 -7.45 -7.45
C GLU A 43 -6.55 -6.47 -6.30
N ALA A 44 -6.53 -6.95 -5.06
CA ALA A 44 -6.24 -6.11 -3.90
C ALA A 44 -4.83 -5.53 -3.96
N ILE A 45 -3.84 -6.35 -4.35
CA ILE A 45 -2.45 -5.90 -4.52
C ILE A 45 -2.38 -4.80 -5.59
N SER A 46 -2.99 -5.01 -6.75
CA SER A 46 -2.94 -4.04 -7.85
C SER A 46 -3.58 -2.69 -7.47
N VAL A 47 -4.72 -2.72 -6.75
CA VAL A 47 -5.36 -1.51 -6.21
C VAL A 47 -4.43 -0.78 -5.24
N PHE A 48 -3.78 -1.52 -4.34
CA PHE A 48 -2.85 -0.96 -3.36
C PHE A 48 -1.60 -0.38 -4.01
N GLU A 49 -0.99 -1.08 -4.96
CA GLU A 49 0.18 -0.62 -5.70
C GLU A 49 -0.11 0.65 -6.48
N ARG A 50 -1.26 0.72 -7.17
CA ARG A 50 -1.70 1.91 -7.88
C ARG A 50 -1.88 3.09 -6.92
N ALA A 51 -2.62 2.88 -5.83
CA ALA A 51 -2.84 3.93 -4.83
C ALA A 51 -1.53 4.39 -4.17
N ALA A 52 -0.61 3.46 -3.91
CA ALA A 52 0.71 3.78 -3.37
C ALA A 52 1.54 4.60 -4.34
N LYS A 53 1.59 4.26 -5.64
CA LYS A 53 2.28 5.06 -6.67
C LYS A 53 1.73 6.48 -6.73
N GLU A 54 0.41 6.64 -6.72
CA GLU A 54 -0.24 7.96 -6.72
C GLU A 54 0.13 8.80 -5.48
N ILE A 55 0.29 8.17 -4.31
CA ILE A 55 0.61 8.86 -3.05
C ILE A 55 2.11 9.18 -2.93
N LEU A 56 2.96 8.25 -3.35
CA LEU A 56 4.41 8.34 -3.24
C LEU A 56 4.99 9.31 -4.28
N GLY A 57 4.37 9.36 -5.47
CA GLY A 57 4.83 10.16 -6.61
C GLY A 57 5.87 9.43 -7.46
N PRO A 58 6.22 9.99 -8.63
CA PRO A 58 7.12 9.36 -9.62
C PRO A 58 8.57 9.19 -9.14
N ASP A 59 8.96 9.82 -8.04
CA ASP A 59 10.31 9.79 -7.48
C ASP A 59 10.62 8.48 -6.73
N ILE A 60 9.59 7.69 -6.39
CA ILE A 60 9.75 6.43 -5.63
C ILE A 60 9.52 5.26 -6.58
N SER A 61 10.61 4.68 -7.07
CA SER A 61 10.57 3.40 -7.80
C SER A 61 10.21 2.26 -6.85
N LEU A 62 9.03 1.66 -7.03
CA LEU A 62 8.61 0.41 -6.38
C LEU A 62 9.40 -0.82 -6.87
N ASN A 63 10.39 -0.64 -7.74
CA ASN A 63 11.12 -1.70 -8.44
C ASN A 63 12.15 -2.46 -7.58
N ASN A 64 12.25 -2.18 -6.27
CA ASN A 64 13.24 -2.78 -5.37
C ASN A 64 12.70 -3.86 -4.41
N TYR A 65 11.48 -4.36 -4.63
CA TYR A 65 10.90 -5.45 -3.81
C TYR A 65 10.52 -6.68 -4.65
N GLY A 66 11.24 -6.89 -5.76
CA GLY A 66 11.22 -8.11 -6.56
C GLY A 66 12.65 -8.60 -6.78
N GLY A 67 13.23 -9.19 -5.74
CA GLY A 67 14.51 -9.90 -5.75
C GLY A 67 14.43 -11.07 -4.78
#